data_AF-A0A957VP84-F1
#
_entry.id   AF-A0A957VP84-F1
#
_cell.length_a   1.000
_cell.length_b   1.000
_cell.length_c   1.000
_cell.angle_alpha   90.00
_cell.angle_beta   90.00
_cell.angle_gamma   90.00
#
_symmetry.space_group_name_H-M   'P 1'
#
loop_
_entity.id
_entity.type
_entity.pdbx_description
1 polymer ?
#
loop_
_entity_poly.entity_id
_entity_poly.type
_entity_poly.pdbx_seq_one_letter_code
_entity_poly.pdbx_strand_id
1 'polypeptide(L)' 'MNKEYPFRNLVFRGGGVRCFAYHGVLEVLEEEGILAQIDRVAGTSAGAATAALVSFRLSADETVALFKRMNYA' A
#
# COMPACT_ATOMS: atom_id res chain seq x y z
N MET A 1 4.56 21.31 -5.61
CA MET A 1 3.10 21.51 -5.75
C MET A 1 2.43 20.22 -5.34
N ASN A 2 1.57 20.22 -4.33
CA ASN A 2 0.80 19.01 -4.01
C ASN A 2 -0.19 18.77 -5.15
N LYS A 3 0.00 17.69 -5.89
CA LYS A 3 -0.98 17.22 -6.87
C LYS A 3 -2.18 16.70 -6.08
N GLU A 4 -3.34 17.31 -6.28
CA GLU A 4 -4.58 16.89 -5.62
C GLU A 4 -5.30 15.93 -6.55
N TYR A 5 -5.50 14.68 -6.11
CA TYR A 5 -6.23 13.68 -6.89
C TYR A 5 -7.59 13.42 -6.24
N PRO A 6 -8.61 12.99 -7.02
CA PRO A 6 -9.93 12.69 -6.47
C PRO A 6 -9.97 11.39 -5.64
N PHE A 7 -8.84 10.69 -5.47
CA PHE A 7 -8.79 9.39 -4.82
C PHE A 7 -8.72 9.54 -3.30
N ARG A 8 -9.74 9.02 -2.61
CA ARG A 8 -9.79 8.95 -1.13
C ARG A 8 -9.74 7.53 -0.58
N ASN A 9 -9.91 6.53 -1.43
CA ASN A 9 -9.97 5.13 -1.03
C ASN A 9 -9.01 4.30 -1.89
N LEU A 10 -8.19 3.45 -1.27
CA LEU A 10 -7.24 2.57 -1.93
C LEU A 10 -7.58 1.11 -1.63
N VAL A 11 -7.78 0.30 -2.67
CA VAL A 11 -8.25 -1.09 -2.55
C VAL A 11 -7.24 -2.06 -3.14
N PHE A 12 -6.73 -2.99 -2.33
CA PHE A 12 -5.78 -4.02 -2.72
C PHE A 12 -6.47 -5.36 -2.95
N ARG A 13 -6.53 -5.79 -4.21
CA ARG A 13 -7.13 -7.07 -4.57
C ARG A 13 -6.23 -8.24 -4.13
N GLY A 14 -6.83 -9.29 -3.58
CA GLY A 14 -6.12 -10.55 -3.33
C GLY A 14 -5.63 -11.23 -4.62
N GLY A 15 -4.44 -11.82 -4.57
CA GLY A 15 -3.82 -12.46 -5.74
C GLY A 15 -2.68 -13.44 -5.45
N GLY A 16 -2.50 -13.83 -4.17
CA GLY A 16 -1.37 -14.65 -3.72
C GLY A 16 -0.04 -13.93 -3.87
N VAL A 17 0.98 -14.64 -4.38
CA VAL A 17 2.34 -14.09 -4.62
C VAL A 17 2.35 -12.85 -5.52
N ARG A 18 1.33 -12.64 -6.38
CA ARG A 18 1.27 -11.45 -7.24
C ARG A 18 1.12 -10.15 -6.45
N CYS A 19 0.64 -10.21 -5.21
CA CYS A 19 0.52 -9.02 -4.35
C CYS A 19 1.89 -8.41 -3.97
N PHE A 20 3.00 -9.13 -4.14
CA PHE A 20 4.35 -8.54 -3.97
C PHE A 20 4.62 -7.40 -4.96
N ALA A 21 3.94 -7.36 -6.11
CA ALA A 21 4.02 -6.24 -7.04
C ALA A 21 3.52 -4.92 -6.42
N TYR A 22 2.72 -4.98 -5.35
CA TYR A 22 2.27 -3.77 -4.65
C TYR A 22 3.40 -3.01 -3.97
N HIS A 23 4.57 -3.62 -3.72
CA HIS A 23 5.72 -2.90 -3.16
C HIS A 23 6.13 -1.73 -4.07
N GLY A 24 6.31 -1.97 -5.37
CA GLY A 24 6.63 -0.89 -6.32
C GLY A 24 5.45 0.07 -6.56
N VAL A 25 4.20 -0.38 -6.37
CA VAL A 25 3.04 0.52 -6.46
C VAL A 25 3.06 1.54 -5.32
N LEU A 26 3.41 1.11 -4.09
CA LEU A 26 3.46 2.02 -2.94
C LEU A 26 4.50 3.12 -3.13
N GLU A 27 5.68 2.79 -3.68
CA GLU A 27 6.73 3.77 -4.00
C GLU A 27 6.19 4.87 -4.94
N VAL A 28 5.58 4.49 -6.07
CA VAL A 28 5.04 5.47 -7.03
C VAL A 28 3.88 6.28 -6.45
N LEU A 29 2.99 5.65 -5.67
CA LEU A 29 1.88 6.37 -5.03
C LEU A 29 2.38 7.35 -3.95
N GLU A 30 3.50 7.07 -3.30
CA GLU A 30 4.15 7.99 -2.37
C GLU A 30 4.78 9.18 -3.10
N GLU A 31 5.58 8.91 -4.14
CA GLU A 31 6.24 9.93 -4.97
C GLU A 31 5.24 10.91 -5.61
N GLU A 32 4.10 10.41 -6.06
CA GLU A 32 3.02 11.23 -6.64
C GLU A 32 2.17 11.94 -5.58
N GLY A 33 2.45 11.74 -4.28
CA GLY A 33 1.70 12.32 -3.17
C GLY A 33 0.29 11.74 -2.98
N ILE A 34 -0.02 10.63 -3.66
CA ILE A 34 -1.34 10.00 -3.61
C ILE A 34 -1.58 9.33 -2.26
N LEU A 35 -0.58 8.66 -1.67
CA LEU A 35 -0.75 7.98 -0.38
C LEU A 35 -1.16 8.94 0.75
N ALA A 36 -0.65 10.17 0.75
CA ALA A 36 -0.88 11.14 1.82
C ALA A 36 -2.37 11.57 1.96
N GLN A 37 -3.14 11.55 0.87
CA GLN A 37 -4.56 11.96 0.84
C GLN A 37 -5.56 10.79 0.97
N ILE A 38 -5.08 9.54 0.98
CA ILE A 38 -5.96 8.37 1.17
C ILE A 38 -6.53 8.39 2.59
N ASP A 39 -7.85 8.26 2.68
CA ASP A 39 -8.59 8.20 3.94
C ASP A 39 -8.90 6.75 4.35
N ARG A 40 -9.16 5.89 3.37
CA ARG A 40 -9.60 4.51 3.61
C ARG A 40 -8.80 3.53 2.77
N VAL A 41 -8.44 2.41 3.40
CA VAL A 41 -7.79 1.29 2.74
C VAL A 41 -8.62 0.04 2.93
N ALA A 42 -8.67 -0.82 1.91
CA ALA A 42 -9.33 -2.11 1.98
C ALA A 42 -8.51 -3.15 1.22
N GLY A 43 -8.65 -4.43 1.58
CA GLY A 43 -8.03 -5.49 0.82
C GLY A 43 -8.58 -6.87 1.18
N THR A 44 -8.29 -7.85 0.32
CA THR A 44 -8.73 -9.24 0.50
C THR A 44 -7.55 -10.22 0.44
N SER A 45 -7.54 -11.24 1.31
CA SER A 45 -6.47 -12.26 1.39
C SER A 45 -5.07 -11.61 1.52
N ALA A 46 -4.12 -11.93 0.64
CA ALA A 46 -2.79 -11.29 0.62
C ALA A 46 -2.85 -9.76 0.47
N GLY A 47 -3.86 -9.23 -0.24
CA GLY A 47 -4.10 -7.79 -0.32
C GLY A 47 -4.61 -7.18 0.99
N ALA A 48 -5.23 -7.97 1.88
CA ALA A 48 -5.64 -7.50 3.20
C ALA A 48 -4.42 -7.23 4.11
N ALA A 49 -3.36 -8.02 3.98
CA ALA A 49 -2.09 -7.77 4.68
C ALA A 49 -1.49 -6.44 4.22
N THR A 50 -1.39 -6.21 2.91
CA THR A 50 -0.93 -4.91 2.36
C THR A 50 -1.82 -3.77 2.84
N ALA A 51 -3.15 -3.90 2.76
CA ALA A 51 -4.08 -2.88 3.23
C ALA A 51 -3.89 -2.55 4.72
N ALA A 52 -3.69 -3.57 5.56
CA ALA A 52 -3.44 -3.39 6.98
C ALA A 52 -2.13 -2.62 7.25
N LEU A 53 -1.03 -2.96 6.58
CA LEU A 53 0.24 -2.25 6.77
C LEU A 53 0.17 -0.80 6.27
N VAL A 54 -0.44 -0.57 5.10
CA VAL A 54 -0.62 0.78 4.55
C VAL A 54 -1.51 1.64 5.47
N SER A 55 -2.43 1.03 6.21
CA SER A 55 -3.28 1.76 7.17
C SER A 55 -2.50 2.46 8.30
N PHE A 56 -1.26 2.02 8.58
CA PHE A 56 -0.39 2.63 9.59
C PHE A 56 0.27 3.92 9.12
N ARG A 57 0.12 4.29 7.84
CA ARG A 57 0.66 5.54 7.26
C ARG A 57 2.19 5.68 7.46
N LEU A 58 2.89 4.55 7.42
CA LEU A 58 4.34 4.51 7.31
C LEU A 58 4.78 4.91 5.90
N SER A 59 6.06 5.21 5.70
CA SER A 59 6.57 5.41 4.35
C SER A 59 6.45 4.13 3.51
N ALA A 60 6.55 4.23 2.18
CA ALA A 60 6.56 3.05 1.31
C ALA A 60 7.69 2.09 1.71
N ASP A 61 8.90 2.63 1.94
CA ASP A 61 10.08 1.86 2.38
C ASP A 61 9.85 1.14 3.70
N GLU A 62 9.31 1.83 4.71
CA GLU A 62 9.01 1.24 6.02
C GLU A 62 7.95 0.15 5.91
N THR A 63 6.93 0.37 5.09
CA THR A 63 5.86 -0.59 4.82
C THR A 63 6.41 -1.86 4.18
N VAL A 64 7.26 -1.72 3.15
CA VAL A 64 7.91 -2.84 2.47
C VAL A 64 8.89 -3.56 3.39
N ALA A 65 9.64 -2.83 4.22
CA ALA A 65 10.53 -3.41 5.21
C ALA A 65 9.77 -4.23 6.25
N LEU A 66 8.61 -3.76 6.70
CA LEU A 66 7.74 -4.49 7.63
C LEU A 66 7.15 -5.74 6.98
N PHE A 67 6.71 -5.65 5.71
CA PHE A 67 6.21 -6.81 4.96
C PHE A 67 7.26 -7.93 4.89
N LYS A 68 8.52 -7.59 4.59
CA LYS A 68 9.65 -8.54 4.53
C LYS A 68 9.93 -9.25 5.86
N ARG A 69 9.54 -8.67 7.00
CA ARG A 69 9.69 -9.29 8.33
C ARG A 69 8.61 -10.32 8.66
N MET A 70 7.49 -10.32 7.94
CA MET A 70 6.35 -11.21 8.23
C MET A 70 6.57 -12.68 7.82
N ASN A 71 7.73 -13.04 7.27
CA ASN A 71 8.08 -14.39 6.82
C ASN A 71 7.01 -15.04 5.92
N TYR A 72 6.54 -14.28 4.91
CA TYR A 72 5.56 -14.73 3.91
C TYR A 72 6.17 -15.52 2.73
N ALA A 73 7.35 -16.11 2.92
CA ALA A 73 8.07 -16.92 1.93
C ALA A 73 8.20 -18.37 2.40
#